data_AF-A0A5N5TCK6-F1
#
_entry.id   AF-A0A5N5TCK6-F1
#
_cell.length_a   1.000
_cell.length_b   1.000
_cell.length_c   1.000
_cell.angle_alpha   90.00
_cell.angle_beta   90.00
_cell.angle_gamma   90.00
#
_symmetry.space_group_name_H-M   'P 1'
#
loop_
_entity.id
_entity.type
_entity.pdbx_description
1 polymer ?
#
loop_
_entity_poly.entity_id
_entity_poly.type
_entity_poly.pdbx_seq_one_letter_code
_entity_poly.pdbx_strand_id
1 'polypeptide(L)'
;MSLKSGHTINPVIYEEAVKQYEQFGGNRVGTIRLEPDGWFFTSPFITHANKVYDFKFKPTDIVIMAFPKCGTTWAQEIVWTMVYNPNLDNPKRFLPGMMRCPFMECEFLMKGLPKSLIGEGSLMHDTFVQAHPDRNPDDGIFIQLAELTENPRIIKTHLPFSLLPPSLAENSKIIYVVRDPKDIAVSYCHHSRRLKSLNFFGTTSDFVDHFVNDTLVYSPFWKHVKEAWKLRNKPNVHFIFYEDLKADPRSEILRLQNITMSLKSGHTINPVIYEESVKQYEQFGGNRVGTIRLEPDGWFFTSPFITHANKVYDFKFKPTDIVIMTFPKCGTTWTQEIVWTMGLPKSFFGEGSFLYDAFVQDNPDRNPDDGIFIQLAELTEDPRIIKTHLPFSLLSPSLAENSKIIYVVRDPKDVAVSYCHHSRLFKVVYSPFWKHVKEAWKLRNKPNVHFIFYEDLKADPRSEILRLQKFLNLNLTDRISGDYKNKLSTEDIEKINKWTTENTQEMEIDFKYKIRNV
;
A
#
# COMPACT_ATOMS: atom_id res chain seq x y z
N MET A 1 -14.19 -12.32 40.25
CA MET A 1 -12.82 -11.99 39.80
C MET A 1 -12.93 -11.01 38.64
N SER A 2 -12.10 -9.97 38.59
CA SER A 2 -12.16 -8.93 37.54
C SER A 2 -10.95 -9.01 36.62
N LEU A 3 -11.18 -8.77 35.33
CA LEU A 3 -10.15 -8.69 34.30
C LEU A 3 -9.59 -7.26 34.21
N LYS A 4 -8.39 -7.11 33.65
CA LYS A 4 -7.78 -5.79 33.36
C LYS A 4 -8.62 -4.95 32.39
N SER A 5 -9.45 -5.59 31.57
CA SER A 5 -10.45 -4.92 30.74
C SER A 5 -11.61 -4.29 31.53
N GLY A 6 -11.59 -4.35 32.87
CA GLY A 6 -12.66 -3.86 33.74
C GLY A 6 -13.85 -4.80 33.88
N HIS A 7 -13.87 -5.91 33.15
CA HIS A 7 -14.99 -6.85 33.15
C HIS A 7 -14.96 -7.78 34.35
N THR A 8 -16.14 -8.14 34.87
CA THR A 8 -16.29 -9.16 35.91
C THR A 8 -16.66 -10.51 35.32
N ILE A 9 -16.02 -11.57 35.78
CA ILE A 9 -16.26 -12.95 35.34
C ILE A 9 -17.44 -13.55 36.11
N ASN A 10 -18.49 -13.94 35.39
CA ASN A 10 -19.66 -14.63 35.93
C ASN A 10 -19.80 -16.02 35.29
N PRO A 11 -19.71 -17.12 36.05
CA PRO A 11 -19.97 -18.45 35.52
C PRO A 11 -21.41 -18.59 35.02
N VAL A 12 -21.60 -19.25 33.88
CA VAL A 12 -22.93 -19.64 33.41
C VAL A 12 -23.38 -20.85 34.22
N ILE A 13 -24.58 -20.80 34.80
CA ILE A 13 -25.10 -21.79 35.75
C ILE A 13 -26.55 -22.17 35.40
N TYR A 14 -27.07 -23.22 36.04
CA TYR A 14 -28.44 -23.73 35.88
C TYR A 14 -28.81 -24.10 34.44
N GLU A 15 -30.02 -23.76 33.99
CA GLU A 15 -30.63 -24.21 32.72
C GLU A 15 -29.79 -23.85 31.49
N GLU A 16 -29.19 -22.65 31.46
CA GLU A 16 -28.32 -22.23 30.34
C GLU A 16 -27.07 -23.11 30.25
N ALA A 17 -26.45 -23.43 31.39
CA ALA A 17 -25.29 -24.32 31.45
C ALA A 17 -25.66 -25.75 31.03
N VAL A 18 -26.80 -26.27 31.49
CA VAL A 18 -27.30 -27.59 31.11
C VAL A 18 -27.46 -27.68 29.60
N LYS A 19 -28.16 -26.71 28.99
CA LYS A 19 -28.36 -26.67 27.53
C LYS A 19 -27.03 -26.61 26.75
N GLN A 20 -26.04 -25.85 27.24
CA GLN A 20 -24.70 -25.82 26.67
C GLN A 20 -24.02 -27.20 26.70
N TYR A 21 -24.04 -27.89 27.84
CA TYR A 21 -23.38 -29.19 27.99
C TYR A 21 -24.06 -30.31 27.20
N GLU A 22 -25.38 -30.25 27.03
CA GLU A 22 -26.13 -31.21 26.22
C GLU A 22 -25.80 -31.08 24.72
N GLN A 23 -25.56 -29.86 24.24
CA GLN A 23 -25.44 -29.59 22.81
C GLN A 23 -24.01 -29.34 22.33
N PHE A 24 -23.07 -29.02 23.21
CA PHE A 24 -21.64 -28.79 22.90
C PHE A 24 -20.72 -29.74 23.66
N GLY A 25 -20.28 -30.81 23.00
CA GLY A 25 -19.43 -31.83 23.64
C GLY A 25 -18.01 -31.39 23.97
N GLY A 26 -17.54 -30.28 23.39
CA GLY A 26 -16.20 -29.73 23.59
C GLY A 26 -16.12 -28.70 24.73
N ASN A 27 -17.25 -28.12 25.16
CA ASN A 27 -17.33 -27.08 26.19
C ASN A 27 -17.23 -27.61 27.64
N ARG A 28 -16.58 -28.75 27.87
CA ARG A 28 -16.55 -29.43 29.19
C ARG A 28 -15.76 -28.73 30.29
N VAL A 29 -15.08 -27.65 29.94
CA VAL A 29 -14.29 -26.81 30.85
C VAL A 29 -15.09 -25.66 31.45
N GLY A 30 -16.39 -25.58 31.15
CA GLY A 30 -17.31 -24.55 31.66
C GLY A 30 -17.34 -23.28 30.81
N THR A 31 -18.41 -22.53 30.95
CA THR A 31 -18.70 -21.28 30.22
C THR A 31 -18.90 -20.12 31.17
N ILE A 32 -18.59 -18.91 30.69
CA ILE A 32 -18.61 -17.68 31.45
C ILE A 32 -19.26 -16.56 30.63
N ARG A 33 -19.87 -15.60 31.34
CA ARG A 33 -20.24 -14.28 30.84
C ARG A 33 -19.35 -13.22 31.46
N LEU A 34 -18.92 -12.26 30.66
CA LEU A 34 -18.16 -11.10 31.11
C LEU A 34 -19.06 -9.87 31.15
N GLU A 35 -19.35 -9.40 32.36
CA GLU A 35 -20.19 -8.21 32.58
C GLU A 35 -19.35 -6.93 32.62
N PRO A 36 -19.92 -5.76 32.28
CA PRO A 36 -21.34 -5.50 31.98
C PRO A 36 -21.73 -5.82 30.52
N ASP A 37 -20.79 -6.33 29.73
CA ASP A 37 -20.97 -6.39 28.29
C ASP A 37 -21.74 -7.63 27.80
N GLY A 38 -21.80 -8.66 28.63
CA GLY A 38 -22.46 -9.94 28.35
C GLY A 38 -21.63 -10.91 27.53
N TRP A 39 -20.31 -10.69 27.37
CA TRP A 39 -19.49 -11.51 26.46
C TRP A 39 -19.42 -12.97 26.88
N PHE A 40 -19.75 -13.88 25.97
CA PHE A 40 -19.81 -15.31 26.23
C PHE A 40 -18.53 -16.02 25.77
N PHE A 41 -17.89 -16.76 26.70
CA PHE A 41 -16.66 -17.51 26.45
C PHE A 41 -16.64 -18.84 27.20
N THR A 42 -15.70 -19.72 26.87
CA THR A 42 -15.33 -20.84 27.72
C THR A 42 -14.38 -20.35 28.83
N SER A 43 -14.39 -21.01 30.00
CA SER A 43 -13.56 -20.63 31.16
C SER A 43 -12.04 -20.53 30.88
N PRO A 44 -11.43 -21.34 29.97
CA PRO A 44 -10.05 -21.15 29.52
C PRO A 44 -9.64 -19.72 29.18
N PHE A 45 -10.54 -18.92 28.64
CA PHE A 45 -10.28 -17.53 28.26
C PHE A 45 -9.62 -16.73 29.40
N ILE A 46 -10.04 -16.97 30.64
CA ILE A 46 -9.56 -16.26 31.84
C ILE A 46 -8.04 -16.37 31.98
N THR A 47 -7.44 -17.48 31.54
CA THR A 47 -5.99 -17.74 31.71
C THR A 47 -5.13 -16.74 30.95
N HIS A 48 -5.59 -16.28 29.79
CA HIS A 48 -4.82 -15.43 28.89
C HIS A 48 -5.46 -14.05 28.66
N ALA A 49 -6.68 -13.82 29.15
CA ALA A 49 -7.42 -12.56 28.96
C ALA A 49 -6.61 -11.30 29.34
N ASN A 50 -5.94 -11.31 30.49
CA ASN A 50 -5.12 -10.17 30.91
C ASN A 50 -3.88 -9.99 30.03
N LYS A 51 -3.27 -11.08 29.54
CA LYS A 51 -2.12 -11.01 28.63
C LYS A 51 -2.50 -10.45 27.27
N VAL A 52 -3.66 -10.86 26.76
CA VAL A 52 -4.26 -10.28 25.56
C VAL A 52 -4.49 -8.78 25.75
N TYR A 53 -5.04 -8.37 26.88
CA TYR A 53 -5.28 -6.96 27.20
C TYR A 53 -4.00 -6.13 27.37
N ASP A 54 -2.90 -6.77 27.78
CA ASP A 54 -1.59 -6.12 27.91
C ASP A 54 -0.79 -6.07 26.59
N PHE A 55 -1.21 -6.80 25.56
CA PHE A 55 -0.51 -6.96 24.29
C PHE A 55 -0.13 -5.61 23.67
N LYS A 56 1.11 -5.51 23.17
CA LYS A 56 1.64 -4.28 22.61
C LYS A 56 1.52 -4.26 21.08
N PHE A 57 0.45 -3.64 20.62
CA PHE A 57 0.25 -3.29 19.22
C PHE A 57 1.25 -2.19 18.77
N LYS A 58 1.74 -2.31 17.54
CA LYS A 58 2.70 -1.41 16.89
C LYS A 58 2.03 -0.66 15.72
N PRO A 59 2.48 0.56 15.37
CA PRO A 59 2.06 1.34 14.19
C PRO A 59 2.03 0.57 12.85
N THR A 60 2.91 -0.42 12.73
CA THR A 60 3.04 -1.25 11.54
C THR A 60 2.08 -2.44 11.51
N ASP A 61 1.42 -2.78 12.60
CA ASP A 61 0.57 -3.97 12.66
C ASP A 61 -0.68 -3.82 11.79
N ILE A 62 -1.08 -4.94 11.19
CA ILE A 62 -2.32 -5.12 10.46
C ILE A 62 -3.15 -6.17 11.20
N VAL A 63 -4.28 -5.76 11.76
CA VAL A 63 -5.12 -6.60 12.61
C VAL A 63 -6.42 -6.91 11.89
N ILE A 64 -6.61 -8.18 11.54
CA ILE A 64 -7.82 -8.69 10.88
C ILE A 64 -8.79 -9.17 11.95
N MET A 65 -9.90 -8.45 12.07
CA MET A 65 -10.91 -8.64 13.09
C MET A 65 -12.24 -9.05 12.46
N ALA A 66 -12.97 -9.95 13.11
CA ALA A 66 -14.37 -10.19 12.77
C ALA A 66 -15.04 -11.04 13.84
N PHE A 67 -16.38 -11.02 13.89
CA PHE A 67 -17.10 -12.14 14.50
C PHE A 67 -16.77 -13.45 13.73
N PRO A 68 -16.75 -14.63 14.37
CA PRO A 68 -16.48 -15.89 13.67
C PRO A 68 -17.33 -16.05 12.40
N LYS A 69 -16.71 -16.60 11.35
CA LYS A 69 -17.37 -16.96 10.08
C LYS A 69 -17.79 -15.80 9.15
N CYS A 70 -17.30 -14.59 9.38
CA CYS A 70 -17.51 -13.47 8.44
C CYS A 70 -16.58 -13.46 7.22
N GLY A 71 -15.61 -14.39 7.09
CA GLY A 71 -14.70 -14.43 5.93
C GLY A 71 -13.26 -14.01 6.22
N THR A 72 -12.82 -14.03 7.49
CA THR A 72 -11.44 -13.69 7.88
C THR A 72 -10.36 -14.49 7.18
N THR A 73 -10.63 -15.72 6.73
CA THR A 73 -9.65 -16.50 5.96
C THR A 73 -9.33 -15.84 4.63
N TRP A 74 -10.34 -15.35 3.91
CA TRP A 74 -10.12 -14.62 2.66
C TRP A 74 -9.36 -13.31 2.92
N ALA A 75 -9.76 -12.55 3.95
CA ALA A 75 -9.04 -11.33 4.32
C ALA A 75 -7.58 -11.61 4.68
N GLN A 76 -7.28 -12.68 5.44
CA GLN A 76 -5.90 -13.07 5.77
C GLN A 76 -5.08 -13.38 4.54
N GLU A 77 -5.60 -14.21 3.62
CA GLU A 77 -4.85 -14.56 2.40
C GLU A 77 -4.62 -13.36 1.49
N ILE A 78 -5.64 -12.51 1.31
CA ILE A 78 -5.52 -11.29 0.51
C ILE A 78 -4.45 -10.37 1.09
N VAL A 79 -4.57 -10.03 2.38
CA VAL A 79 -3.65 -9.11 3.06
C VAL A 79 -2.24 -9.68 3.11
N TRP A 80 -2.07 -10.96 3.49
CA TRP A 80 -0.76 -11.58 3.53
C TRP A 80 -0.11 -11.63 2.15
N THR A 81 -0.88 -11.95 1.12
CA THR A 81 -0.36 -11.97 -0.25
C THR A 81 0.07 -10.58 -0.71
N MET A 82 -0.75 -9.56 -0.46
CA MET A 82 -0.43 -8.18 -0.79
C MET A 82 0.84 -7.66 -0.09
N VAL A 83 1.04 -8.03 1.17
CA VAL A 83 2.15 -7.53 1.99
C VAL A 83 3.43 -8.32 1.77
N TYR A 84 3.35 -9.65 1.70
CA TYR A 84 4.52 -10.53 1.73
C TYR A 84 4.73 -11.35 0.46
N ASN A 85 3.74 -11.45 -0.43
CA ASN A 85 3.81 -12.32 -1.60
C ASN A 85 3.21 -11.69 -2.87
N PRO A 86 3.59 -10.45 -3.23
CA PRO A 86 2.99 -9.74 -4.36
C PRO A 86 3.22 -10.46 -5.70
N ASN A 87 4.33 -11.21 -5.82
CA ASN A 87 4.74 -11.93 -7.03
C ASN A 87 4.37 -13.43 -6.99
N LEU A 88 3.64 -13.86 -5.96
CA LEU A 88 3.14 -15.24 -5.75
C LEU A 88 4.21 -16.33 -5.61
N ASP A 89 5.46 -15.95 -5.37
CA ASP A 89 6.67 -16.78 -5.32
C ASP A 89 7.26 -16.94 -3.91
N ASN A 90 6.72 -16.26 -2.89
CA ASN A 90 7.22 -16.36 -1.52
C ASN A 90 7.06 -17.79 -0.98
N PRO A 91 8.16 -18.47 -0.61
CA PRO A 91 8.12 -19.86 -0.15
C PRO A 91 7.32 -20.03 1.15
N LYS A 92 7.18 -18.97 1.97
CA LYS A 92 6.39 -18.99 3.20
C LYS A 92 4.89 -19.20 2.93
N ARG A 93 4.40 -19.08 1.68
CA ARG A 93 2.97 -19.32 1.32
C ARG A 93 2.47 -20.72 1.71
N PHE A 94 3.37 -21.70 1.81
CA PHE A 94 3.04 -23.06 2.21
C PHE A 94 2.91 -23.24 3.73
N LEU A 95 3.31 -22.24 4.52
CA LEU A 95 3.13 -22.27 5.97
C LEU A 95 1.64 -22.20 6.32
N PRO A 96 1.20 -22.91 7.38
CA PRO A 96 -0.16 -22.82 7.87
C PRO A 96 -0.58 -21.36 8.12
N GLY A 97 -1.85 -21.04 7.84
CA GLY A 97 -2.37 -19.67 7.98
C GLY A 97 -2.15 -19.08 9.38
N MET A 98 -2.21 -19.89 10.43
CA MET A 98 -1.97 -19.44 11.81
C MET A 98 -0.49 -19.11 12.11
N MET A 99 0.46 -19.56 11.29
CA MET A 99 1.87 -19.17 11.39
C MET A 99 2.14 -17.87 10.63
N ARG A 100 1.45 -17.67 9.50
CA ARG A 100 1.53 -16.46 8.67
C ARG A 100 0.77 -15.28 9.27
N CYS A 101 -0.39 -15.57 9.85
CA CYS A 101 -1.29 -14.63 10.50
C CYS A 101 -1.68 -15.20 11.88
N PRO A 102 -0.86 -15.00 12.94
CA PRO A 102 -1.13 -15.53 14.26
C PRO A 102 -2.54 -15.20 14.76
N PHE A 103 -3.26 -16.24 15.19
CA PHE A 103 -4.60 -16.13 15.77
C PHE A 103 -4.48 -16.04 17.29
N MET A 104 -4.44 -14.82 17.84
CA MET A 104 -3.93 -14.56 19.20
C MET A 104 -4.67 -15.34 20.30
N GLU A 105 -5.97 -15.56 20.15
CA GLU A 105 -6.82 -16.33 21.07
C GLU A 105 -6.86 -17.86 20.87
N CYS A 106 -6.15 -18.41 19.88
CA CYS A 106 -6.32 -19.82 19.51
C CYS A 106 -6.08 -20.78 20.70
N GLU A 107 -5.18 -20.41 21.61
CA GLU A 107 -4.83 -21.16 22.82
C GLU A 107 -6.07 -21.54 23.66
N PHE A 108 -6.94 -20.57 23.99
CA PHE A 108 -8.07 -20.85 24.88
C PHE A 108 -9.21 -21.59 24.18
N LEU A 109 -9.31 -21.48 22.85
CA LEU A 109 -10.26 -22.28 22.07
C LEU A 109 -9.84 -23.75 22.00
N MET A 110 -8.55 -24.05 22.16
CA MET A 110 -8.04 -25.41 22.09
C MET A 110 -7.83 -26.05 23.46
N LYS A 111 -7.83 -25.26 24.54
CA LYS A 111 -7.68 -25.75 25.91
C LYS A 111 -8.77 -26.79 26.26
N GLY A 112 -8.34 -28.03 26.49
CA GLY A 112 -9.23 -29.19 26.70
C GLY A 112 -9.16 -30.23 25.58
N LEU A 113 -8.53 -29.93 24.44
CA LEU A 113 -8.17 -30.93 23.44
C LEU A 113 -7.03 -31.84 23.95
N PRO A 114 -6.92 -33.08 23.42
CA PRO A 114 -5.82 -33.98 23.76
C PRO A 114 -4.44 -33.33 23.60
N LYS A 115 -3.53 -33.55 24.56
CA LYS A 115 -2.16 -33.01 24.52
C LYS A 115 -1.42 -33.34 23.22
N SER A 116 -1.69 -34.49 22.61
CA SER A 116 -1.11 -34.86 21.31
C SER A 116 -1.45 -33.91 20.16
N LEU A 117 -2.47 -33.06 20.30
CA LEU A 117 -2.84 -32.07 19.28
C LEU A 117 -2.28 -30.66 19.55
N ILE A 118 -1.95 -30.33 20.80
CA ILE A 118 -1.66 -28.94 21.20
C ILE A 118 -0.56 -28.75 22.25
N GLY A 119 -0.18 -29.82 22.96
CA GLY A 119 0.87 -29.80 23.98
C GLY A 119 2.14 -30.50 23.50
N GLU A 120 3.00 -30.86 24.44
CA GLU A 120 4.23 -31.62 24.20
C GLU A 120 3.99 -32.86 23.32
N GLY A 121 4.80 -32.98 22.26
CA GLY A 121 4.63 -34.01 21.22
C GLY A 121 3.78 -33.57 20.02
N SER A 122 3.14 -32.39 20.08
CA SER A 122 2.48 -31.80 18.91
C SER A 122 3.48 -30.98 18.09
N LEU A 123 3.35 -31.03 16.76
CA LEU A 123 4.24 -30.31 15.84
C LEU A 123 4.38 -28.82 16.20
N MET A 124 3.27 -28.17 16.56
CA MET A 124 3.27 -26.74 16.85
C MET A 124 4.00 -26.42 18.16
N HIS A 125 3.73 -27.18 19.22
CA HIS A 125 4.37 -26.98 20.52
C HIS A 125 5.88 -27.21 20.41
N ASP A 126 6.29 -28.35 19.85
CA ASP A 126 7.70 -28.74 19.83
C ASP A 126 8.51 -27.82 18.91
N THR A 127 7.94 -27.40 17.78
CA THR A 127 8.57 -26.39 16.90
C THR A 127 8.74 -25.05 17.62
N PHE A 128 7.75 -24.62 18.41
CA PHE A 128 7.83 -23.38 19.17
C PHE A 128 8.91 -23.44 20.25
N VAL A 129 8.93 -24.51 21.06
CA VAL A 129 9.94 -24.70 22.12
C VAL A 129 11.35 -24.79 21.53
N GLN A 130 11.52 -25.47 20.39
CA GLN A 130 12.81 -25.56 19.71
C GLN A 130 13.26 -24.19 19.17
N ALA A 131 12.36 -23.41 18.58
CA ALA A 131 12.68 -22.11 18.00
C ALA A 131 12.87 -21.00 19.05
N HIS A 132 12.21 -21.11 20.21
CA HIS A 132 12.18 -20.10 21.27
C HIS A 132 12.39 -20.75 22.66
N PRO A 133 13.58 -21.32 22.93
CA PRO A 133 13.85 -22.05 24.17
C PRO A 133 13.84 -21.17 25.42
N ASP A 134 13.91 -19.85 25.26
CA ASP A 134 13.82 -18.84 26.31
C ASP A 134 12.38 -18.49 26.71
N ARG A 135 11.38 -19.00 25.98
CA ARG A 135 9.96 -18.71 26.20
C ARG A 135 9.19 -19.89 26.78
N ASN A 136 8.24 -19.59 27.65
CA ASN A 136 7.36 -20.59 28.22
C ASN A 136 6.14 -20.83 27.30
N PRO A 137 5.94 -22.04 26.73
CA PRO A 137 4.77 -22.32 25.89
C PRO A 137 3.43 -22.15 26.64
N ASP A 138 3.40 -22.38 27.95
CA ASP A 138 2.19 -22.20 28.77
C ASP A 138 1.72 -20.74 28.82
N ASP A 139 2.60 -19.80 28.47
CA ASP A 139 2.23 -18.39 28.40
C ASP A 139 1.33 -18.04 27.21
N GLY A 140 1.07 -19.01 26.33
CA GLY A 140 0.20 -18.93 25.17
C GLY A 140 1.02 -18.79 23.89
N ILE A 141 1.13 -19.87 23.13
CA ILE A 141 2.03 -19.94 21.96
C ILE A 141 1.62 -18.90 20.91
N PHE A 142 0.33 -18.76 20.63
CA PHE A 142 -0.14 -17.87 19.56
C PHE A 142 -0.02 -16.38 19.89
N ILE A 143 -0.17 -16.00 21.15
CA ILE A 143 0.08 -14.61 21.59
C ILE A 143 1.57 -14.30 21.40
N GLN A 144 2.44 -15.23 21.78
CA GLN A 144 3.89 -15.08 21.62
C GLN A 144 4.31 -15.06 20.14
N LEU A 145 3.71 -15.89 19.29
CA LEU A 145 3.91 -15.83 17.83
C LEU A 145 3.46 -14.48 17.25
N ALA A 146 2.36 -13.90 17.77
CA ALA A 146 1.94 -12.55 17.40
C ALA A 146 2.93 -11.47 17.86
N GLU A 147 3.78 -11.72 18.86
CA GLU A 147 4.87 -10.82 19.26
C GLU A 147 6.10 -10.96 18.36
N LEU A 148 6.42 -12.20 17.99
CA LEU A 148 7.67 -12.61 17.35
C LEU A 148 7.64 -12.57 15.82
N THR A 149 6.46 -12.46 15.20
CA THR A 149 6.33 -12.39 13.74
C THR A 149 7.00 -11.14 13.16
N GLU A 150 7.50 -11.26 11.93
CA GLU A 150 8.16 -10.19 11.19
C GLU A 150 7.21 -8.98 11.01
N ASN A 151 7.76 -7.76 11.05
CA ASN A 151 6.98 -6.56 10.77
C ASN A 151 6.86 -6.34 9.25
N PRO A 152 5.71 -5.83 8.75
CA PRO A 152 4.48 -5.55 9.49
C PRO A 152 3.76 -6.83 9.95
N ARG A 153 3.43 -6.93 11.24
CA ARG A 153 2.77 -8.13 11.78
C ARG A 153 1.34 -8.18 11.28
N ILE A 154 0.92 -9.32 10.72
CA ILE A 154 -0.47 -9.56 10.35
C ILE A 154 -1.08 -10.45 11.42
N ILE A 155 -2.01 -9.92 12.21
CA ILE A 155 -2.58 -10.60 13.37
C ILE A 155 -4.06 -10.83 13.12
N LYS A 156 -4.57 -12.00 13.48
CA LYS A 156 -5.99 -12.33 13.38
C LYS A 156 -6.60 -12.38 14.78
N THR A 157 -7.80 -11.82 14.94
CA THR A 157 -8.61 -12.00 16.15
C THR A 157 -10.12 -11.98 15.88
N HIS A 158 -10.86 -12.66 16.74
CA HIS A 158 -12.31 -12.65 16.87
C HIS A 158 -12.75 -11.99 18.19
N LEU A 159 -11.82 -11.44 18.97
CA LEU A 159 -12.14 -10.72 20.20
C LEU A 159 -12.77 -9.35 19.89
N PRO A 160 -13.75 -8.93 20.70
CA PRO A 160 -14.29 -7.58 20.62
C PRO A 160 -13.27 -6.53 21.10
N PHE A 161 -13.47 -5.27 20.69
CA PHE A 161 -12.53 -4.20 21.03
C PHE A 161 -12.44 -3.95 22.53
N SER A 162 -13.54 -4.10 23.28
CA SER A 162 -13.54 -3.88 24.73
C SER A 162 -12.71 -4.92 25.53
N LEU A 163 -12.30 -6.02 24.91
CA LEU A 163 -11.40 -7.02 25.50
C LEU A 163 -9.96 -6.92 25.00
N LEU A 164 -9.66 -5.95 24.13
CA LEU A 164 -8.35 -5.69 23.57
C LEU A 164 -7.76 -4.38 24.15
N PRO A 165 -6.43 -4.21 24.10
CA PRO A 165 -5.78 -2.97 24.50
C PRO A 165 -6.41 -1.75 23.78
N PRO A 166 -6.75 -0.66 24.49
CA PRO A 166 -7.31 0.55 23.86
C PRO A 166 -6.41 1.14 22.77
N SER A 167 -5.09 0.95 22.90
CA SER A 167 -4.08 1.38 21.94
C SER A 167 -4.22 0.74 20.56
N LEU A 168 -4.91 -0.40 20.43
CA LEU A 168 -5.16 -1.06 19.15
C LEU A 168 -5.76 -0.11 18.11
N ALA A 169 -6.81 0.62 18.49
CA ALA A 169 -7.55 1.50 17.59
C ALA A 169 -6.80 2.80 17.25
N GLU A 170 -5.68 3.08 17.91
CA GLU A 170 -4.84 4.26 17.71
C GLU A 170 -3.55 3.92 16.97
N ASN A 171 -2.98 2.74 17.26
CA ASN A 171 -1.63 2.37 16.87
C ASN A 171 -1.59 1.28 15.80
N SER A 172 -2.69 0.82 15.21
CA SER A 172 -2.63 -0.25 14.21
C SER A 172 -3.60 -0.05 13.06
N LYS A 173 -3.33 -0.73 11.96
CA LYS A 173 -4.25 -0.83 10.82
C LYS A 173 -5.23 -1.94 11.12
N ILE A 174 -6.53 -1.65 11.10
CA ILE A 174 -7.56 -2.62 11.42
C ILE A 174 -8.38 -2.93 10.19
N ILE A 175 -8.57 -4.20 9.91
CA ILE A 175 -9.47 -4.70 8.87
C ILE A 175 -10.58 -5.46 9.57
N TYR A 176 -11.77 -4.88 9.60
CA TYR A 176 -12.93 -5.52 10.21
C TYR A 176 -13.81 -6.15 9.12
N VAL A 177 -14.06 -7.45 9.21
CA VAL A 177 -14.93 -8.17 8.27
C VAL A 177 -16.29 -8.39 8.89
N VAL A 178 -17.35 -8.00 8.19
CA VAL A 178 -18.75 -8.21 8.58
C VAL A 178 -19.48 -8.99 7.48
N ARG A 179 -20.51 -9.74 7.86
CA ARG A 179 -21.31 -10.59 6.98
C ARG A 179 -22.77 -10.60 7.44
N ASP A 180 -23.71 -10.91 6.56
CA ASP A 180 -25.12 -11.12 6.94
C ASP A 180 -25.24 -12.15 8.10
N PRO A 181 -25.90 -11.81 9.22
CA PRO A 181 -26.04 -12.69 10.38
C PRO A 181 -26.73 -14.03 10.09
N LYS A 182 -27.64 -14.11 9.13
CA LYS A 182 -28.31 -15.36 8.75
C LYS A 182 -27.29 -16.35 8.18
N ASP A 183 -26.43 -15.85 7.31
CA ASP A 183 -25.35 -16.58 6.68
C ASP A 183 -24.28 -17.00 7.70
N ILE A 184 -23.99 -16.12 8.67
CA ILE A 184 -23.10 -16.42 9.79
C ILE A 184 -23.66 -17.56 10.63
N ALA A 185 -24.93 -17.52 11.03
CA ALA A 185 -25.55 -18.55 11.87
C ALA A 185 -25.43 -19.94 11.24
N VAL A 186 -25.70 -20.07 9.95
CA VAL A 186 -25.55 -21.33 9.20
C VAL A 186 -24.07 -21.76 9.12
N SER A 187 -23.17 -20.84 8.73
CA SER A 187 -21.74 -21.15 8.60
C SER A 187 -21.10 -21.52 9.93
N TYR A 188 -21.52 -20.89 11.02
CA TYR A 188 -21.02 -21.14 12.36
C TYR A 188 -21.57 -22.45 12.92
N CYS A 189 -22.83 -22.80 12.67
CA CYS A 189 -23.38 -24.12 12.98
C CYS A 189 -22.52 -25.24 12.38
N HIS A 190 -22.24 -25.17 11.08
CA HIS A 190 -21.38 -26.17 10.41
C HIS A 190 -19.95 -26.17 10.93
N HIS A 191 -19.39 -25.01 11.28
CA HIS A 191 -18.06 -24.93 11.85
C HIS A 191 -17.99 -25.57 13.24
N SER A 192 -18.96 -25.29 14.10
CA SER A 192 -19.06 -25.84 15.46
C SER A 192 -19.24 -27.35 15.48
N ARG A 193 -19.92 -27.92 14.46
CA ARG A 193 -20.01 -29.39 14.26
C ARG A 193 -18.65 -30.03 13.90
N ARG A 194 -17.82 -29.31 13.13
CA ARG A 194 -16.52 -29.83 12.65
C ARG A 194 -15.39 -29.61 13.64
N LEU A 195 -15.45 -28.51 14.41
CA LEU A 195 -14.39 -28.13 15.33
C LEU A 195 -14.51 -28.93 16.63
N LYS A 196 -13.56 -29.84 16.87
CA LYS A 196 -13.55 -30.74 18.04
C LYS A 196 -13.63 -30.02 19.39
N SER A 197 -13.16 -28.77 19.48
CA SER A 197 -13.23 -28.02 20.73
C SER A 197 -14.60 -27.41 21.03
N LEU A 198 -15.48 -27.28 20.03
CA LEU A 198 -16.89 -26.91 20.23
C LEU A 198 -17.77 -28.16 20.22
N ASN A 199 -17.61 -28.99 19.17
CA ASN A 199 -18.24 -30.29 19.01
C ASN A 199 -19.76 -30.22 19.20
N PHE A 200 -20.40 -29.37 18.40
CA PHE A 200 -21.85 -29.15 18.48
C PHE A 200 -22.62 -30.32 17.86
N PHE A 201 -23.63 -30.84 18.56
CA PHE A 201 -24.45 -31.97 18.11
C PHE A 201 -25.94 -31.66 17.95
N GLY A 202 -26.39 -30.46 18.35
CA GLY A 202 -27.78 -30.04 18.21
C GLY A 202 -28.21 -29.81 16.75
N THR A 203 -29.51 -29.54 16.58
CA THR A 203 -30.07 -29.18 15.26
C THR A 203 -29.62 -27.79 14.82
N THR A 204 -29.87 -27.44 13.56
CA THR A 204 -29.59 -26.08 13.09
C THR A 204 -30.50 -25.05 13.80
N SER A 205 -31.73 -25.43 14.14
CA SER A 205 -32.64 -24.56 14.91
C SER A 205 -32.09 -24.29 16.30
N ASP A 206 -31.60 -25.32 16.99
CA ASP A 206 -30.95 -25.16 18.30
C ASP A 206 -29.78 -24.18 18.22
N PHE A 207 -28.98 -24.27 17.15
CA PHE A 207 -27.86 -23.35 16.96
C PHE A 207 -28.30 -21.91 16.70
N VAL A 208 -29.40 -21.71 15.96
CA VAL A 208 -30.00 -20.38 15.74
C VAL A 208 -30.49 -19.81 17.07
N ASP A 209 -31.13 -20.62 17.93
CA ASP A 209 -31.51 -20.19 19.26
C ASP A 209 -30.28 -19.75 20.07
N HIS A 210 -29.18 -20.50 19.99
CA HIS A 210 -27.94 -20.12 20.66
C HIS A 210 -27.37 -18.80 20.12
N PHE A 211 -27.43 -18.59 18.81
CA PHE A 211 -26.97 -17.37 18.14
C PHE A 211 -27.79 -16.14 18.53
N VAL A 212 -29.12 -16.26 18.54
CA VAL A 212 -30.03 -15.14 18.85
C VAL A 212 -30.02 -14.79 20.34
N ASN A 213 -29.83 -15.78 21.21
CA ASN A 213 -29.77 -15.58 22.67
C ASN A 213 -28.36 -15.26 23.19
N ASP A 214 -27.40 -14.98 22.30
CA ASP A 214 -26.03 -14.63 22.66
C ASP A 214 -25.35 -15.63 23.62
N THR A 215 -25.46 -16.91 23.29
CA THR A 215 -24.88 -18.04 24.04
C THR A 215 -23.84 -18.81 23.21
N LEU A 216 -23.14 -18.11 22.32
CA LEU A 216 -22.06 -18.67 21.50
C LEU A 216 -20.74 -17.97 21.86
N VAL A 217 -19.61 -18.65 21.68
CA VAL A 217 -18.32 -18.00 21.94
C VAL A 217 -18.22 -16.71 21.10
N TYR A 218 -17.76 -15.62 21.73
CA TYR A 218 -17.66 -14.25 21.18
C TYR A 218 -18.97 -13.45 21.08
N SER A 219 -20.15 -14.02 21.40
CA SER A 219 -21.39 -13.24 21.44
C SER A 219 -21.40 -12.26 22.63
N PRO A 220 -22.11 -11.12 22.57
CA PRO A 220 -23.17 -10.77 21.62
C PRO A 220 -22.74 -10.32 20.21
N PHE A 221 -23.36 -10.87 19.16
CA PHE A 221 -23.00 -10.55 17.76
C PHE A 221 -23.15 -9.06 17.44
N TRP A 222 -24.33 -8.48 17.70
CA TRP A 222 -24.59 -7.08 17.36
C TRP A 222 -23.74 -6.11 18.17
N LYS A 223 -23.38 -6.47 19.41
CA LYS A 223 -22.47 -5.67 20.21
C LYS A 223 -21.07 -5.65 19.61
N HIS A 224 -20.57 -6.83 19.21
CA HIS A 224 -19.28 -6.98 18.54
C HIS A 224 -19.20 -6.10 17.28
N VAL A 225 -20.24 -6.14 16.44
CA VAL A 225 -20.32 -5.30 15.24
C VAL A 225 -20.44 -3.81 15.59
N LYS A 226 -21.25 -3.44 16.59
CA LYS A 226 -21.44 -2.04 17.01
C LYS A 226 -20.16 -1.41 17.54
N GLU A 227 -19.33 -2.15 18.27
CA GLU A 227 -18.02 -1.64 18.73
C GLU A 227 -17.13 -1.28 17.55
N ALA A 228 -17.00 -2.19 16.59
CA ALA A 228 -16.25 -1.94 15.37
C ALA A 228 -16.85 -0.77 14.58
N TRP A 229 -18.17 -0.74 14.42
CA TRP A 229 -18.87 0.23 13.58
C TRP A 229 -18.69 1.67 14.08
N LYS A 230 -18.53 1.88 15.40
CA LYS A 230 -18.18 3.19 15.97
C LYS A 230 -16.83 3.71 15.46
N LEU A 231 -15.91 2.82 15.11
CA LEU A 231 -14.56 3.15 14.64
C LEU A 231 -14.45 3.25 13.12
N ARG A 232 -15.52 2.94 12.35
CA ARG A 232 -15.49 2.81 10.89
C ARG A 232 -14.97 4.03 10.11
N ASN A 233 -15.07 5.22 10.71
CA ASN A 233 -14.65 6.47 10.07
C ASN A 233 -13.19 6.83 10.41
N LYS A 234 -12.50 6.04 11.24
CA LYS A 234 -11.08 6.26 11.53
C LYS A 234 -10.25 5.90 10.29
N PRO A 235 -9.19 6.67 9.97
CA PRO A 235 -8.38 6.45 8.77
C PRO A 235 -7.59 5.13 8.78
N ASN A 236 -7.37 4.56 9.97
CA ASN A 236 -6.68 3.28 10.18
C ASN A 236 -7.65 2.10 10.38
N VAL A 237 -8.92 2.23 10.01
CA VAL A 237 -9.93 1.16 10.09
C VAL A 237 -10.59 0.98 8.73
N HIS A 238 -10.53 -0.22 8.17
CA HIS A 238 -11.18 -0.59 6.91
C HIS A 238 -12.25 -1.66 7.17
N PHE A 239 -13.47 -1.39 6.72
CA PHE A 239 -14.58 -2.32 6.80
C PHE A 239 -14.71 -3.11 5.50
N ILE A 240 -14.73 -4.42 5.61
CA ILE A 240 -15.07 -5.34 4.53
C ILE A 240 -16.46 -5.90 4.79
N PHE A 241 -17.38 -5.71 3.85
CA PHE A 241 -18.59 -6.52 3.78
C PHE A 241 -18.26 -7.76 2.96
N TYR A 242 -18.49 -8.95 3.54
CA TYR A 242 -18.19 -10.22 2.88
C TYR A 242 -18.91 -10.34 1.52
N GLU A 243 -20.13 -9.81 1.45
CA GLU A 243 -20.95 -9.77 0.25
C GLU A 243 -20.28 -8.93 -0.86
N ASP A 244 -19.73 -7.76 -0.52
CA ASP A 244 -19.01 -6.90 -1.46
C ASP A 244 -17.71 -7.55 -1.92
N LEU A 245 -16.94 -8.13 -0.99
CA LEU A 245 -15.71 -8.85 -1.31
C LEU A 245 -15.97 -10.03 -2.25
N LYS A 246 -17.12 -10.71 -2.13
CA LYS A 246 -17.53 -11.79 -3.01
C LYS A 246 -18.00 -11.28 -4.38
N ALA A 247 -18.71 -10.15 -4.41
CA ALA A 247 -19.27 -9.59 -5.63
C ALA A 247 -18.20 -8.94 -6.53
N ASP A 248 -17.28 -8.18 -5.95
CA ASP A 248 -16.15 -7.55 -6.65
C ASP A 248 -14.86 -7.62 -5.81
N PRO A 249 -14.17 -8.78 -5.84
CA PRO A 249 -12.91 -8.95 -5.12
C PRO A 249 -11.84 -7.94 -5.52
N ARG A 250 -11.82 -7.52 -6.79
CA ARG A 250 -10.78 -6.62 -7.32
C ARG A 250 -10.87 -5.26 -6.67
N SER A 251 -12.06 -4.67 -6.63
CA SER A 251 -12.27 -3.38 -5.98
C SER A 251 -11.96 -3.42 -4.49
N GLU A 252 -12.27 -4.52 -3.81
CA GLU A 252 -11.95 -4.69 -2.39
C GLU A 252 -10.45 -4.79 -2.12
N ILE A 253 -9.72 -5.54 -2.96
CA ILE A 253 -8.25 -5.64 -2.90
C ILE A 253 -7.60 -4.25 -3.08
N LEU A 254 -8.09 -3.45 -4.04
CA LEU A 254 -7.59 -2.08 -4.26
C LEU A 254 -7.85 -1.17 -3.05
N ARG A 255 -9.00 -1.32 -2.37
CA ARG A 255 -9.29 -0.58 -1.14
C ARG A 255 -8.35 -0.98 0.00
N LEU A 256 -8.08 -2.28 0.14
CA LEU A 256 -7.15 -2.81 1.14
C LEU A 256 -5.70 -2.35 0.95
N GLN A 257 -5.23 -2.18 -0.29
CA GLN A 257 -3.85 -1.71 -0.56
C GLN A 257 -3.54 -0.38 0.16
N ASN A 258 -4.55 0.48 0.26
CA ASN A 258 -4.40 1.80 0.86
C ASN A 258 -4.18 1.72 2.38
N ILE A 259 -4.84 0.78 3.08
CA ILE A 259 -4.70 0.67 4.53
C ILE A 259 -3.48 -0.15 4.92
N THR A 260 -3.08 -1.16 4.13
CA THR A 260 -2.05 -2.13 4.53
C THR A 260 -0.61 -1.68 4.27
N MET A 261 -0.36 -0.74 3.37
CA MET A 261 1.00 -0.36 2.98
C MET A 261 1.51 0.87 3.73
N SER A 262 2.61 0.73 4.47
CA SER A 262 3.35 1.87 5.05
C SER A 262 4.46 2.33 4.11
N LEU A 263 4.51 3.64 3.83
CA LEU A 263 5.57 4.23 3.03
C LEU A 263 6.79 4.57 3.90
N LYS A 264 7.98 4.15 3.48
CA LYS A 264 9.27 4.47 4.12
C LYS A 264 9.57 5.97 4.12
N SER A 265 8.95 6.71 3.20
CA SER A 265 8.96 8.17 3.17
C SER A 265 8.19 8.83 4.32
N GLY A 266 7.59 8.05 5.22
CA GLY A 266 6.79 8.56 6.35
C GLY A 266 5.40 9.07 5.97
N HIS A 267 5.03 9.00 4.69
CA HIS A 267 3.72 9.43 4.21
C HIS A 267 2.62 8.41 4.51
N THR A 268 1.41 8.91 4.76
CA THR A 268 0.20 8.09 4.92
C THR A 268 -0.60 8.08 3.61
N ILE A 269 -1.20 6.94 3.26
CA ILE A 269 -1.95 6.77 2.01
C ILE A 269 -3.43 6.98 2.29
N ASN A 270 -4.03 8.00 1.67
CA ASN A 270 -5.46 8.29 1.76
C ASN A 270 -6.11 8.07 0.38
N PRO A 271 -7.08 7.17 0.23
CA PRO A 271 -7.82 7.04 -1.02
C PRO A 271 -8.64 8.31 -1.28
N VAL A 272 -8.72 8.74 -2.54
CA VAL A 272 -9.64 9.80 -2.93
C VAL A 272 -11.07 9.27 -2.91
N ILE A 273 -11.97 10.00 -2.24
CA ILE A 273 -13.34 9.58 -1.90
C ILE A 273 -14.09 9.12 -3.14
N TYR A 274 -14.95 8.11 -2.99
CA TYR A 274 -15.72 7.47 -4.05
C TYR A 274 -16.35 8.47 -5.03
N GLU A 275 -17.01 9.53 -4.56
CA GLU A 275 -17.64 10.55 -5.41
C GLU A 275 -16.66 11.34 -6.29
N GLU A 276 -15.47 11.66 -5.77
CA GLU A 276 -14.39 12.30 -6.55
C GLU A 276 -13.77 11.32 -7.53
N SER A 277 -13.64 10.04 -7.15
CA SER A 277 -13.15 8.97 -8.02
C SER A 277 -14.10 8.69 -9.19
N VAL A 278 -15.42 8.75 -8.99
CA VAL A 278 -16.44 8.61 -10.04
C VAL A 278 -16.38 9.77 -11.03
N LYS A 279 -16.32 11.02 -10.53
CA LYS A 279 -16.13 12.20 -11.40
C LYS A 279 -14.86 12.09 -12.24
N GLN A 280 -13.77 11.59 -11.66
CA GLN A 280 -12.53 11.34 -12.39
C GLN A 280 -12.67 10.19 -13.40
N TYR A 281 -13.36 9.11 -13.04
CA TYR A 281 -13.59 7.97 -13.94
C TYR A 281 -14.34 8.40 -15.21
N GLU A 282 -15.40 9.21 -15.03
CA GLU A 282 -16.21 9.78 -16.11
C GLU A 282 -15.40 10.75 -16.99
N GLN A 283 -14.63 11.66 -16.39
CA GLN A 283 -13.84 12.66 -17.11
C GLN A 283 -12.65 12.09 -17.90
N PHE A 284 -12.11 10.94 -17.49
CA PHE A 284 -10.89 10.35 -18.07
C PHE A 284 -11.11 9.01 -18.79
N GLY A 285 -12.37 8.64 -19.09
CA GLY A 285 -12.69 7.55 -20.02
C GLY A 285 -12.37 6.16 -19.47
N GLY A 286 -12.81 5.87 -18.25
CA GLY A 286 -13.12 4.52 -17.77
C GLY A 286 -11.97 3.56 -17.41
N ASN A 287 -10.70 3.93 -17.62
CA ASN A 287 -9.55 3.09 -17.27
C ASN A 287 -8.66 3.78 -16.22
N ARG A 288 -9.13 3.87 -14.98
CA ARG A 288 -8.24 4.16 -13.85
C ARG A 288 -8.26 2.99 -12.87
N VAL A 289 -7.08 2.47 -12.59
CA VAL A 289 -6.76 1.90 -11.27
C VAL A 289 -6.87 3.09 -10.30
N GLY A 290 -7.49 2.93 -9.13
CA GLY A 290 -7.90 4.05 -8.25
C GLY A 290 -6.86 5.16 -8.00
N THR A 291 -7.27 6.29 -7.44
CA THR A 291 -6.34 7.39 -7.12
C THR A 291 -6.15 7.54 -5.62
N ILE A 292 -4.96 7.98 -5.23
CA ILE A 292 -4.53 8.14 -3.85
C ILE A 292 -3.91 9.50 -3.61
N ARG A 293 -4.08 9.98 -2.38
CA ARG A 293 -3.46 11.18 -1.84
C ARG A 293 -2.51 10.79 -0.71
N LEU A 294 -1.25 11.22 -0.77
CA LEU A 294 -0.26 10.96 0.27
C LEU A 294 -0.19 12.16 1.22
N GLU A 295 -0.51 11.96 2.49
CA GLU A 295 -0.47 12.98 3.53
C GLU A 295 0.82 12.88 4.37
N PRO A 296 1.29 13.98 4.99
CA PRO A 296 0.65 15.30 5.10
C PRO A 296 0.81 16.18 3.86
N ASP A 297 1.52 15.67 2.85
CA ASP A 297 1.98 16.52 1.77
C ASP A 297 0.95 16.82 0.68
N GLY A 298 -0.08 15.98 0.61
CA GLY A 298 -1.16 16.06 -0.37
C GLY A 298 -0.76 15.58 -1.76
N TRP A 299 0.28 14.74 -1.89
CA TRP A 299 0.72 14.23 -3.20
C TRP A 299 -0.34 13.34 -3.83
N PHE A 300 -0.66 13.57 -5.09
CA PHE A 300 -1.73 12.87 -5.77
C PHE A 300 -1.17 11.93 -6.84
N PHE A 301 -1.45 10.63 -6.71
CA PHE A 301 -0.95 9.54 -7.55
C PHE A 301 -2.06 8.55 -7.91
N THR A 302 -1.77 7.64 -8.84
CA THR A 302 -2.58 6.43 -9.03
C THR A 302 -2.16 5.35 -8.03
N SER A 303 -3.11 4.49 -7.61
CA SER A 303 -2.92 3.42 -6.62
C SER A 303 -1.75 2.48 -6.92
N PRO A 304 -1.40 2.15 -8.19
CA PRO A 304 -0.22 1.32 -8.48
C PRO A 304 1.11 1.93 -8.02
N PHE A 305 1.18 3.25 -7.77
CA PHE A 305 2.39 3.85 -7.19
C PHE A 305 2.78 3.19 -5.85
N ILE A 306 1.79 2.76 -5.05
CA ILE A 306 2.03 2.20 -3.71
C ILE A 306 2.95 0.98 -3.76
N THR A 307 2.81 0.13 -4.79
CA THR A 307 3.57 -1.13 -4.89
C THR A 307 5.06 -0.91 -5.13
N HIS A 308 5.46 0.27 -5.61
CA HIS A 308 6.85 0.61 -5.93
C HIS A 308 7.43 1.74 -5.08
N ALA A 309 6.61 2.50 -4.35
CA ALA A 309 7.02 3.67 -3.59
C ALA A 309 8.20 3.39 -2.62
N ASN A 310 8.20 2.24 -1.95
CA ASN A 310 9.29 1.85 -1.05
C ASN A 310 10.56 1.45 -1.79
N LYS A 311 10.46 0.75 -2.93
CA LYS A 311 11.62 0.43 -3.79
C LYS A 311 12.31 1.71 -4.26
N VAL A 312 11.50 2.69 -4.69
CA VAL A 312 12.00 4.02 -5.08
C VAL A 312 12.68 4.74 -3.92
N TYR A 313 12.08 4.71 -2.73
CA TYR A 313 12.67 5.32 -1.54
C TYR A 313 13.99 4.66 -1.12
N ASP A 314 14.14 3.35 -1.34
CA ASP A 314 15.35 2.61 -1.00
C ASP A 314 16.49 2.80 -2.01
N PHE A 315 16.20 3.32 -3.21
CA PHE A 315 17.17 3.49 -4.29
C PHE A 315 18.41 4.27 -3.83
N LYS A 316 19.58 3.70 -4.09
CA LYS A 316 20.87 4.24 -3.65
C LYS A 316 21.45 5.17 -4.70
N PHE A 317 21.30 6.46 -4.43
CA PHE A 317 21.97 7.52 -5.17
C PHE A 317 23.47 7.56 -4.86
N LYS A 318 24.29 7.57 -5.91
CA LYS A 318 25.75 7.63 -5.89
C LYS A 318 26.25 9.08 -6.07
N PRO A 319 27.48 9.37 -5.63
CA PRO A 319 28.12 10.67 -5.86
C PRO A 319 28.30 11.08 -7.33
N THR A 320 28.38 10.08 -8.21
CA THR A 320 28.53 10.22 -9.66
C THR A 320 27.21 10.47 -10.39
N ASP A 321 26.06 10.32 -9.71
CA ASP A 321 24.76 10.44 -10.38
C ASP A 321 24.46 11.88 -10.79
N ILE A 322 23.86 12.01 -11.97
CA ILE A 322 23.27 13.24 -12.48
C ILE A 322 21.77 13.03 -12.57
N VAL A 323 21.01 13.72 -11.72
CA VAL A 323 19.56 13.53 -11.58
C VAL A 323 18.82 14.72 -12.20
N ILE A 324 18.10 14.47 -13.28
CA ILE A 324 17.18 15.42 -13.91
C ILE A 324 15.81 15.27 -13.25
N MET A 325 15.44 16.28 -12.47
CA MET A 325 14.24 16.28 -11.65
C MET A 325 13.32 17.43 -12.04
N THR A 326 12.02 17.15 -12.21
CA THR A 326 11.05 18.20 -12.52
C THR A 326 9.61 17.73 -12.45
N PHE A 327 8.68 18.66 -12.22
CA PHE A 327 7.27 18.39 -12.42
C PHE A 327 6.99 18.01 -13.90
N PRO A 328 6.05 17.08 -14.19
CA PRO A 328 5.75 16.71 -15.56
C PRO A 328 5.49 17.92 -16.47
N LYS A 329 6.00 17.86 -17.70
CA LYS A 329 5.79 18.88 -18.75
C LYS A 329 6.53 20.22 -18.58
N CYS A 330 7.54 20.29 -17.71
CA CYS A 330 8.44 21.46 -17.66
C CYS A 330 9.67 21.37 -18.58
N GLY A 331 9.72 20.42 -19.51
CA GLY A 331 10.81 20.33 -20.50
C GLY A 331 11.88 19.27 -20.24
N THR A 332 11.58 18.24 -19.43
CA THR A 332 12.50 17.10 -19.16
C THR A 332 13.22 16.60 -20.40
N THR A 333 12.47 16.32 -21.46
CA THR A 333 13.00 15.65 -22.65
C THR A 333 14.10 16.49 -23.29
N TRP A 334 13.92 17.80 -23.36
CA TRP A 334 14.94 18.67 -23.94
C TRP A 334 16.19 18.74 -23.05
N THR A 335 16.01 18.84 -21.73
CA THR A 335 17.13 18.84 -20.78
C THR A 335 17.90 17.52 -20.80
N GLN A 336 17.21 16.39 -20.96
CA GLN A 336 17.84 15.07 -21.13
C GLN A 336 18.74 15.02 -22.35
N GLU A 337 18.22 15.41 -23.52
CA GLU A 337 19.00 15.47 -24.76
C GLU A 337 20.21 16.41 -24.63
N ILE A 338 20.03 17.56 -23.98
CA ILE A 338 21.13 18.49 -23.72
C ILE A 338 22.23 17.83 -22.88
N VAL A 339 21.88 17.19 -21.75
CA VAL A 339 22.85 16.50 -20.88
C VAL A 339 23.53 15.35 -21.64
N TRP A 340 22.76 14.60 -22.45
CA TRP A 340 23.26 13.52 -23.28
C TRP A 340 24.34 13.99 -24.27
N THR A 341 24.14 15.14 -24.92
CA THR A 341 25.10 15.67 -25.89
C THR A 341 26.45 16.10 -25.29
N MET A 342 26.60 16.12 -23.96
CA MET A 342 27.83 16.58 -23.29
C MET A 342 28.94 15.51 -23.19
N GLY A 343 28.78 14.35 -23.83
CA GLY A 343 29.82 13.31 -23.89
C GLY A 343 29.93 12.44 -22.63
N LEU A 344 28.84 12.36 -21.85
CA LEU A 344 28.70 11.41 -20.75
C LEU A 344 28.52 9.97 -21.28
N PRO A 345 28.87 8.92 -20.51
CA PRO A 345 28.73 7.54 -20.96
C PRO A 345 27.29 7.25 -21.38
N LYS A 346 27.20 6.49 -22.48
CA LYS A 346 25.93 6.07 -23.07
C LYS A 346 25.23 5.13 -22.12
N SER A 347 23.92 5.28 -21.98
CA SER A 347 23.12 4.35 -21.19
C SER A 347 23.12 2.93 -21.77
N PHE A 348 22.57 1.99 -21.02
CA PHE A 348 22.53 0.55 -21.31
C PHE A 348 22.04 0.18 -22.72
N PHE A 349 21.28 1.05 -23.40
CA PHE A 349 20.66 0.77 -24.70
C PHE A 349 21.39 1.35 -25.94
N GLY A 350 22.54 2.01 -25.79
CA GLY A 350 23.32 2.51 -26.94
C GLY A 350 22.85 3.86 -27.52
N GLU A 351 23.25 4.20 -28.76
CA GLU A 351 22.93 5.50 -29.39
C GLU A 351 21.47 5.59 -29.89
N GLY A 352 20.75 6.65 -29.48
CA GLY A 352 19.70 7.30 -30.28
C GLY A 352 18.24 7.12 -29.84
N SER A 353 17.75 7.89 -28.85
CA SER A 353 16.36 8.38 -28.64
C SER A 353 15.93 8.47 -27.17
N PHE A 354 14.88 9.25 -26.91
CA PHE A 354 14.20 9.57 -25.63
C PHE A 354 13.80 8.40 -24.69
N LEU A 355 14.06 7.15 -25.06
CA LEU A 355 13.69 5.93 -24.33
C LEU A 355 14.77 5.42 -23.37
N TYR A 356 15.91 6.11 -23.26
CA TYR A 356 17.15 5.47 -22.81
C TYR A 356 17.77 5.97 -21.49
N ASP A 357 17.13 6.88 -20.75
CA ASP A 357 17.62 7.24 -19.42
C ASP A 357 17.20 6.22 -18.35
N ALA A 358 17.98 6.12 -17.28
CA ALA A 358 17.57 5.42 -16.07
C ALA A 358 16.39 6.18 -15.42
N PHE A 359 15.22 5.55 -15.30
CA PHE A 359 14.07 6.16 -14.63
C PHE A 359 13.95 5.64 -13.20
N VAL A 360 13.85 6.54 -12.22
CA VAL A 360 13.45 6.16 -10.85
C VAL A 360 11.92 6.16 -10.70
N GLN A 361 11.20 6.47 -11.78
CA GLN A 361 9.73 6.44 -11.83
C GLN A 361 9.27 5.51 -12.95
N ASP A 362 8.63 4.42 -12.56
CA ASP A 362 7.83 3.59 -13.46
C ASP A 362 6.56 4.35 -13.88
N ASN A 363 6.05 4.11 -15.08
CA ASN A 363 4.74 4.61 -15.47
C ASN A 363 3.69 3.67 -14.86
N PRO A 364 3.11 4.00 -13.68
CA PRO A 364 2.34 3.01 -12.90
C PRO A 364 1.04 2.59 -13.60
N ASP A 365 0.65 3.32 -14.65
CA ASP A 365 -0.58 3.13 -15.40
C ASP A 365 -0.39 2.24 -16.65
N ARG A 366 0.86 1.99 -17.09
CA ARG A 366 1.13 1.21 -18.30
C ARG A 366 1.62 -0.21 -18.06
N ASN A 367 2.24 -0.49 -16.92
CA ASN A 367 2.68 -1.85 -16.62
C ASN A 367 2.77 -2.10 -15.10
N PRO A 368 2.13 -3.15 -14.56
CA PRO A 368 2.35 -3.61 -13.19
C PRO A 368 3.77 -4.17 -12.92
N ASP A 369 4.66 -4.18 -13.92
CA ASP A 369 5.91 -4.96 -13.93
C ASP A 369 7.05 -4.34 -13.07
N ASP A 370 7.14 -4.83 -11.84
CA ASP A 370 8.33 -5.14 -11.03
C ASP A 370 9.40 -4.08 -10.68
N GLY A 371 9.30 -2.84 -11.17
CA GLY A 371 10.34 -1.83 -10.96
C GLY A 371 11.54 -2.02 -11.89
N ILE A 372 11.28 -2.48 -13.12
CA ILE A 372 12.26 -2.67 -14.18
C ILE A 372 13.15 -1.43 -14.38
N PHE A 373 12.58 -0.23 -14.30
CA PHE A 373 13.35 1.00 -14.48
C PHE A 373 14.33 1.28 -13.34
N ILE A 374 14.00 0.87 -12.11
CA ILE A 374 14.91 0.93 -10.97
C ILE A 374 16.07 -0.05 -11.18
N GLN A 375 15.78 -1.27 -11.63
CA GLN A 375 16.81 -2.27 -11.94
C GLN A 375 17.72 -1.78 -13.09
N LEU A 376 17.15 -1.21 -14.15
CA LEU A 376 17.91 -0.60 -15.25
C LEU A 376 18.80 0.55 -14.75
N ALA A 377 18.29 1.37 -13.81
CA ALA A 377 19.08 2.42 -13.17
C ALA A 377 20.24 1.87 -12.32
N GLU A 378 20.08 0.70 -11.71
CA GLU A 378 21.15 0.03 -10.95
C GLU A 378 22.21 -0.59 -11.86
N LEU A 379 21.81 -1.07 -13.04
CA LEU A 379 22.69 -1.68 -14.05
C LEU A 379 23.40 -0.65 -14.95
N THR A 380 23.02 0.62 -14.91
CA THR A 380 23.63 1.67 -15.74
C THR A 380 25.03 2.02 -15.22
N GLU A 381 26.00 2.15 -16.14
CA GLU A 381 27.37 2.55 -15.83
C GLU A 381 27.47 3.97 -15.29
N ASP A 382 28.50 4.25 -14.49
CA ASP A 382 28.74 5.57 -13.90
C ASP A 382 29.45 6.52 -14.89
N PRO A 383 29.14 7.84 -14.87
CA PRO A 383 28.04 8.48 -14.15
C PRO A 383 26.65 8.15 -14.73
N ARG A 384 25.70 7.83 -13.85
CA ARG A 384 24.32 7.53 -14.25
C ARG A 384 23.52 8.81 -14.48
N ILE A 385 22.87 8.91 -15.64
CA ILE A 385 21.89 9.97 -15.93
C ILE A 385 20.50 9.44 -15.55
N ILE A 386 19.93 10.01 -14.51
CA ILE A 386 18.68 9.54 -13.91
C ILE A 386 17.59 10.59 -14.06
N LYS A 387 16.40 10.17 -14.47
CA LYS A 387 15.22 11.04 -14.53
C LYS A 387 14.20 10.66 -13.48
N THR A 388 13.59 11.66 -12.85
CA THR A 388 12.42 11.49 -11.98
C THR A 388 11.47 12.67 -12.06
N HIS A 389 10.16 12.42 -11.98
CA HIS A 389 9.19 13.46 -11.64
C HIS A 389 8.79 13.43 -10.17
N LEU A 390 9.31 12.50 -9.36
CA LEU A 390 8.96 12.40 -7.95
C LEU A 390 9.57 13.56 -7.14
N PRO A 391 8.86 14.00 -6.09
CA PRO A 391 9.34 15.08 -5.23
C PRO A 391 10.46 14.58 -4.31
N PHE A 392 11.22 15.51 -3.74
CA PHE A 392 12.29 15.18 -2.80
C PHE A 392 11.77 14.39 -1.59
N SER A 393 10.58 14.72 -1.09
CA SER A 393 9.95 14.08 0.06
C SER A 393 9.60 12.59 -0.13
N LEU A 394 9.58 12.09 -1.37
CA LEU A 394 9.32 10.67 -1.67
C LEU A 394 10.56 9.89 -2.14
N LEU A 395 11.72 10.55 -2.24
CA LEU A 395 12.98 9.95 -2.65
C LEU A 395 13.91 9.75 -1.44
N SER A 396 14.91 8.88 -1.59
CA SER A 396 15.94 8.68 -0.56
C SER A 396 16.59 10.01 -0.16
N PRO A 397 16.78 10.28 1.14
CA PRO A 397 17.53 11.44 1.62
C PRO A 397 18.93 11.57 1.00
N SER A 398 19.54 10.44 0.61
CA SER A 398 20.86 10.40 -0.03
C SER A 398 20.92 11.15 -1.37
N LEU A 399 19.79 11.38 -2.03
CA LEU A 399 19.72 12.13 -3.30
C LEU A 399 20.34 13.52 -3.15
N ALA A 400 19.89 14.28 -2.16
CA ALA A 400 20.30 15.68 -1.98
C ALA A 400 21.69 15.84 -1.37
N GLU A 401 22.28 14.75 -0.88
CA GLU A 401 23.61 14.70 -0.26
C GLU A 401 24.68 14.23 -1.25
N ASN A 402 24.36 13.23 -2.08
CA ASN A 402 25.36 12.56 -2.90
C ASN A 402 25.34 13.05 -4.36
N SER A 403 24.18 13.30 -4.97
CA SER A 403 24.10 13.45 -6.43
C SER A 403 24.15 14.91 -6.90
N LYS A 404 24.49 15.10 -8.18
CA LYS A 404 24.28 16.37 -8.89
C LYS A 404 22.84 16.41 -9.41
N ILE A 405 22.09 17.46 -9.06
CA ILE A 405 20.67 17.57 -9.38
C ILE A 405 20.44 18.73 -10.33
N ILE A 406 19.78 18.45 -11.46
CA ILE A 406 19.31 19.46 -12.42
C ILE A 406 17.80 19.56 -12.24
N TYR A 407 17.35 20.68 -11.68
CA TYR A 407 15.92 20.94 -11.51
C TYR A 407 15.42 21.90 -12.58
N VAL A 408 14.42 21.46 -13.35
CA VAL A 408 13.81 22.27 -14.42
C VAL A 408 12.44 22.75 -13.98
N VAL A 409 12.14 24.03 -14.14
CA VAL A 409 10.82 24.62 -13.89
C VAL A 409 10.35 25.39 -15.12
N ARG A 410 9.03 25.44 -15.32
CA ARG A 410 8.39 26.13 -16.45
C ARG A 410 7.21 26.95 -15.95
N ASP A 411 6.81 27.96 -16.71
CA ASP A 411 5.59 28.74 -16.44
C ASP A 411 4.39 27.80 -16.17
N PRO A 412 3.67 28.01 -15.06
CA PRO A 412 2.60 27.12 -14.63
C PRO A 412 1.41 27.06 -15.61
N LYS A 413 1.13 28.13 -16.38
CA LYS A 413 0.04 28.15 -17.36
C LYS A 413 0.34 27.21 -18.50
N ASP A 414 1.58 27.28 -19.00
CA ASP A 414 2.09 26.40 -20.04
C ASP A 414 2.13 24.94 -19.58
N VAL A 415 2.59 24.70 -18.34
CA VAL A 415 2.56 23.38 -17.73
C VAL A 415 1.13 22.85 -17.66
N ALA A 416 0.16 23.65 -17.22
CA ALA A 416 -1.24 23.24 -17.08
C ALA A 416 -1.85 22.79 -18.43
N VAL A 417 -1.66 23.58 -19.49
CA VAL A 417 -2.15 23.23 -20.84
C VAL A 417 -1.47 21.96 -21.35
N SER A 418 -0.13 21.91 -21.27
CA SER A 418 0.63 20.75 -21.75
C SER A 418 0.30 19.47 -20.96
N TYR A 419 0.08 19.59 -19.65
CA TYR A 419 -0.30 18.49 -18.78
C TYR A 419 -1.74 18.03 -19.00
N CYS A 420 -2.67 18.93 -19.35
CA CYS A 420 -4.04 18.56 -19.72
C CYS A 420 -4.05 17.64 -20.95
N HIS A 421 -3.31 17.98 -22.01
CA HIS A 421 -3.22 17.14 -23.21
C HIS A 421 -2.51 15.81 -22.91
N HIS A 422 -1.45 15.84 -22.13
CA HIS A 422 -0.71 14.63 -21.75
C HIS A 422 -1.55 13.68 -20.89
N SER A 423 -2.26 14.18 -19.87
CA SER A 423 -3.12 13.37 -19.00
C SER A 423 -4.33 12.77 -19.74
N ARG A 424 -4.86 13.44 -20.78
CA ARG A 424 -5.90 12.85 -21.64
C ARG A 424 -5.40 11.67 -22.48
N LEU A 425 -4.17 11.75 -23.00
CA LEU A 425 -3.59 10.69 -23.83
C LEU A 425 -3.03 9.52 -23.01
N PHE A 426 -2.35 9.82 -21.92
CA PHE A 426 -1.61 8.84 -21.13
C PHE A 426 -2.33 8.42 -19.84
N LYS A 427 -3.47 9.05 -19.51
CA LYS A 427 -4.30 8.79 -18.31
C LYS A 427 -3.59 8.98 -16.96
N VAL A 428 -2.40 9.57 -16.96
CA VAL A 428 -1.56 9.84 -15.78
C VAL A 428 -2.06 10.99 -14.92
N VAL A 429 -1.80 10.90 -13.62
CA VAL A 429 -2.14 11.94 -12.63
C VAL A 429 -0.98 12.19 -11.68
N TYR A 430 -0.66 13.47 -11.48
CA TYR A 430 0.47 13.92 -10.70
C TYR A 430 0.23 15.36 -10.22
N SER A 431 0.22 15.58 -8.90
CA SER A 431 0.01 16.90 -8.29
C SER A 431 0.49 16.88 -6.81
N PRO A 432 0.70 18.02 -6.13
CA PRO A 432 0.49 19.40 -6.58
C PRO A 432 1.75 20.11 -7.09
N PHE A 433 1.62 20.86 -8.19
CA PHE A 433 2.72 21.58 -8.87
C PHE A 433 3.53 22.49 -7.94
N TRP A 434 2.86 23.41 -7.25
CA TRP A 434 3.55 24.42 -6.43
C TRP A 434 4.31 23.81 -5.26
N LYS A 435 3.84 22.67 -4.74
CA LYS A 435 4.57 21.99 -3.68
C LYS A 435 5.87 21.39 -4.19
N HIS A 436 5.82 20.74 -5.35
CA HIS A 436 7.00 20.18 -6.02
C HIS A 436 8.06 21.26 -6.27
N VAL A 437 7.65 22.40 -6.82
CA VAL A 437 8.53 23.54 -7.05
C VAL A 437 9.07 24.11 -5.74
N LYS A 438 8.23 24.29 -4.71
CA LYS A 438 8.65 24.83 -3.41
C LYS A 438 9.64 23.93 -2.68
N GLU A 439 9.49 22.61 -2.74
CA GLU A 439 10.46 21.68 -2.16
C GLU A 439 11.82 21.83 -2.82
N ALA A 440 11.87 21.82 -4.16
CA ALA A 440 13.11 22.00 -4.87
C ALA A 440 13.72 23.39 -4.62
N TRP A 441 12.89 24.44 -4.59
CA TRP A 441 13.34 25.82 -4.40
C TRP A 441 14.05 26.02 -3.06
N LYS A 442 13.66 25.30 -2.01
CA LYS A 442 14.37 25.32 -0.72
C LYS A 442 15.83 24.85 -0.84
N LEU A 443 16.12 23.97 -1.79
CA LEU A 443 17.45 23.39 -2.02
C LEU A 443 18.27 24.14 -3.07
N ARG A 444 17.73 25.18 -3.72
CA ARG A 444 18.34 25.88 -4.86
C ARG A 444 19.75 26.44 -4.62
N ASN A 445 20.10 26.73 -3.37
CA ASN A 445 21.40 27.30 -3.00
C ASN A 445 22.44 26.21 -2.66
N LYS A 446 22.06 24.93 -2.66
CA LYS A 446 23.02 23.84 -2.45
C LYS A 446 23.98 23.76 -3.65
N PRO A 447 25.28 23.48 -3.42
CA PRO A 447 26.28 23.48 -4.48
C PRO A 447 26.08 22.35 -5.51
N ASN A 448 25.36 21.29 -5.13
CA ASN A 448 25.02 20.15 -5.98
C ASN A 448 23.62 20.25 -6.62
N VAL A 449 22.99 21.43 -6.61
CA VAL A 449 21.68 21.66 -7.25
C VAL A 449 21.79 22.78 -8.29
N HIS A 450 21.36 22.51 -9.51
CA HIS A 450 21.31 23.46 -10.63
C HIS A 450 19.88 23.71 -11.07
N PHE A 451 19.42 24.95 -10.96
CA PHE A 451 18.09 25.36 -11.39
C PHE A 451 18.11 25.90 -12.82
N ILE A 452 17.21 25.38 -13.65
CA ILE A 452 16.94 25.83 -15.01
C ILE A 452 15.49 26.32 -15.09
N PHE A 453 15.31 27.56 -15.52
CA PHE A 453 14.01 28.03 -15.99
C PHE A 453 13.88 27.68 -17.47
N TYR A 454 12.83 26.97 -17.83
CA TYR A 454 12.58 26.53 -19.20
C TYR A 454 12.52 27.71 -20.17
N GLU A 455 12.03 28.86 -19.70
CA GLU A 455 11.96 30.12 -20.45
C GLU A 455 13.35 30.67 -20.76
N ASP A 456 14.28 30.62 -19.81
CA ASP A 456 15.67 31.04 -20.02
C ASP A 456 16.37 30.09 -21.00
N LEU A 457 16.16 28.78 -20.83
CA LEU A 457 16.69 27.77 -21.74
C LEU A 457 16.16 27.95 -23.17
N LYS A 458 14.90 28.36 -23.33
CA LYS A 458 14.29 28.66 -24.63
C LYS A 458 14.84 29.95 -25.24
N ALA A 459 15.08 30.97 -24.42
CA ALA A 459 15.53 32.28 -24.87
C ALA A 459 17.01 32.28 -25.27
N ASP A 460 17.86 31.65 -24.46
CA ASP A 460 19.30 31.52 -24.71
C ASP A 460 19.83 30.12 -24.32
N PRO A 461 19.60 29.12 -25.19
CA PRO A 461 20.06 27.76 -24.93
C PRO A 461 21.57 27.67 -24.71
N ARG A 462 22.35 28.50 -25.40
CA ARG A 462 23.82 28.43 -25.34
C ARG A 462 24.33 28.81 -23.96
N SER A 463 23.82 29.90 -23.39
CA SER A 463 24.24 30.35 -22.06
C SER A 463 23.83 29.36 -20.97
N GLU A 464 22.64 28.77 -21.05
CA GLU A 464 22.20 27.75 -20.09
C GLU A 464 23.01 26.45 -20.21
N ILE A 465 23.35 26.01 -21.43
CA ILE A 465 24.24 24.86 -21.65
C ILE A 465 25.62 25.09 -21.04
N LEU A 466 26.20 26.28 -21.21
CA LEU A 466 27.51 26.63 -20.62
C LEU A 466 27.45 26.63 -19.09
N ARG A 467 26.38 27.18 -18.49
CA ARG A 467 26.13 27.12 -17.05
C ARG A 467 26.05 25.68 -16.54
N LEU A 468 25.37 24.82 -17.30
CA LEU A 468 25.20 23.41 -16.97
C LEU A 468 26.51 22.62 -17.08
N GLN A 469 27.30 22.83 -18.14
CA GLN A 469 28.63 22.22 -18.30
C GLN A 469 29.56 22.57 -17.12
N LYS A 470 29.56 23.85 -16.71
CA LYS A 470 30.30 24.33 -15.55
C LYS A 470 29.86 23.63 -14.26
N PHE A 471 28.56 23.49 -14.04
CA PHE A 471 28.02 22.77 -12.88
C PHE A 471 28.40 21.28 -12.88
N LEU A 472 28.41 20.65 -14.05
CA LEU A 472 28.78 19.25 -14.20
C LEU A 472 30.30 19.01 -14.12
N ASN A 473 31.13 20.05 -14.00
CA ASN A 473 32.60 19.97 -14.04
C ASN A 473 33.13 19.29 -15.32
N LEU A 474 32.41 19.45 -16.43
CA LEU A 474 32.85 18.93 -17.72
C LEU A 474 33.82 19.94 -18.33
N ASN A 475 34.91 19.45 -18.92
CA ASN A 475 35.79 20.30 -19.71
C ASN A 475 34.96 21.00 -20.77
N LEU A 476 35.03 22.33 -20.82
CA LEU A 476 34.45 23.17 -21.86
C LEU A 476 35.12 22.81 -23.19
N THR A 477 34.77 21.67 -23.77
CA THR A 477 35.13 21.36 -25.14
C THR A 477 34.23 22.19 -26.03
N ASP A 478 34.77 22.77 -27.09
CA ASP A 478 34.03 23.52 -28.12
C ASP A 478 32.97 22.66 -28.86
N ARG A 479 32.71 21.44 -28.39
CA ARG A 479 31.59 20.57 -28.77
C ARG A 479 30.24 21.08 -28.24
N ILE A 480 29.98 22.38 -28.31
CA ILE A 480 28.61 22.83 -28.60
C ILE A 480 28.38 22.54 -30.09
N SER A 481 28.44 21.26 -30.48
CA SER A 481 28.36 20.81 -31.87
C SER A 481 27.14 19.92 -32.10
N GLY A 482 26.09 20.11 -31.30
CA GLY A 482 24.77 20.09 -31.90
C GLY A 482 24.68 21.38 -32.70
N ASP A 483 24.85 21.30 -34.02
CA ASP A 483 24.70 22.47 -34.88
C ASP A 483 23.25 22.94 -34.86
N TYR A 484 22.89 23.75 -33.86
CA TYR A 484 21.61 24.44 -33.81
C TYR A 484 21.48 25.48 -34.95
N LYS A 485 22.50 25.64 -35.82
CA LYS A 485 22.40 26.42 -37.07
C LYS A 485 21.74 25.66 -38.21
N ASN A 486 21.39 24.38 -38.06
CA ASN A 486 20.41 23.74 -38.95
C ASN A 486 18.97 24.20 -38.64
N LYS A 487 18.76 25.50 -38.41
CA LYS A 487 17.50 26.08 -38.84
C LYS A 487 17.57 26.04 -40.37
N LEU A 488 16.57 25.41 -40.99
CA LEU A 488 16.34 25.56 -42.43
C LEU A 488 16.53 27.04 -42.79
N SER A 489 17.23 27.32 -43.89
CA SER A 489 17.33 28.70 -44.37
C SER A 489 15.91 29.25 -44.54
N THR A 490 15.72 30.57 -44.43
CA THR A 490 14.40 31.17 -44.66
C THR A 490 13.81 30.72 -46.00
N GLU A 491 14.67 30.50 -46.99
CA GLU A 491 14.32 29.98 -48.31
C GLU A 491 13.86 28.51 -48.27
N ASP A 492 14.51 27.64 -47.49
CA ASP A 492 14.11 26.24 -47.34
C ASP A 492 12.84 26.09 -46.50
N ILE A 493 12.64 26.95 -45.49
CA ILE A 493 11.39 27.06 -44.73
C ILE A 493 10.26 27.46 -45.67
N GLU A 494 10.46 28.45 -46.54
CA GLU A 494 9.46 28.85 -47.53
C GLU A 494 9.16 27.75 -48.55
N LYS A 495 10.19 27.03 -49.03
CA LYS A 495 10.01 25.88 -49.94
C LYS A 495 9.19 24.78 -49.29
N ILE A 496 9.49 24.41 -48.04
CA ILE A 496 8.76 23.38 -47.29
C ILE A 496 7.34 23.86 -46.99
N ASN A 497 7.15 25.10 -46.55
CA ASN A 497 5.82 25.66 -46.29
C ASN A 497 4.94 25.72 -47.54
N LYS A 498 5.53 26.06 -48.70
CA LYS A 498 4.83 26.03 -49.99
C LYS A 498 4.46 24.61 -50.38
N TRP A 499 5.41 23.67 -50.35
CA TRP A 499 5.17 22.25 -50.64
C TRP A 499 4.11 21.64 -49.72
N THR A 500 4.19 21.89 -48.40
CA THR A 500 3.20 21.43 -47.43
C THR A 500 1.84 22.07 -47.66
N THR A 501 1.77 23.36 -47.99
CA THR A 501 0.50 24.04 -48.29
C THR A 501 -0.16 23.48 -49.54
N GLU A 502 0.60 23.24 -50.61
CA GLU A 502 0.10 22.65 -51.87
C GLU A 502 -0.43 21.22 -51.66
N ASN A 503 0.31 20.39 -50.92
CA ASN A 503 -0.03 18.97 -50.72
C ASN A 503 -1.07 18.71 -49.62
N THR A 504 -1.47 19.74 -48.86
CA THR A 504 -2.51 19.62 -47.82
C THR A 504 -3.81 20.32 -48.19
N GLN A 505 -3.95 20.91 -49.38
CA GLN A 505 -5.13 21.71 -49.79
C GLN A 505 -6.47 20.96 -49.64
N GLU A 506 -6.50 19.65 -49.84
CA GLU A 506 -7.72 18.84 -49.76
C GLU A 506 -7.99 18.22 -48.38
N MET A 507 -7.08 18.42 -47.41
CA MET A 507 -7.21 17.81 -46.08
C MET A 507 -8.07 18.64 -45.12
N GLU A 508 -8.65 17.98 -44.12
CA GLU A 508 -9.53 18.61 -43.12
C GLU A 508 -8.83 19.74 -42.33
N ILE A 509 -9.61 20.73 -41.90
CA ILE A 509 -9.13 21.95 -41.22
C ILE A 509 -8.30 21.64 -39.96
N ASP A 510 -8.65 20.61 -39.21
CA ASP A 510 -7.98 20.22 -37.96
C ASP A 510 -6.57 19.65 -38.20
N PHE A 511 -6.34 19.05 -39.38
CA PHE A 511 -5.02 18.57 -39.82
C PHE A 511 -4.13 19.74 -40.26
N LYS A 512 -4.69 20.69 -41.02
CA LYS A 512 -3.99 21.92 -41.46
C LYS A 512 -3.54 22.80 -40.31
N TYR A 513 -4.31 22.85 -39.21
CA TYR A 513 -3.97 23.64 -38.03
C TYR A 513 -2.75 23.09 -37.27
N LYS A 514 -2.53 21.77 -37.28
CA LYS A 514 -1.43 21.11 -36.53
C LYS A 514 -0.06 21.25 -37.19
N ILE A 515 0.01 21.52 -38.50
CA ILE A 515 1.26 21.53 -39.27
C ILE A 515 1.78 22.96 -39.51
N ARG A 516 0.96 24.00 -39.34
CA ARG A 516 1.30 25.39 -39.69
C ARG A 516 2.10 26.20 -38.65
N ASN A 517 2.48 25.63 -37.51
CA ASN A 517 3.18 26.35 -36.43
C ASN A 517 4.55 25.74 -36.08
N VAL A 518 5.49 25.74 -37.03
CA VAL A 518 6.94 25.71 -36.75
C VAL A 518 7.64 26.77 -37.58
#